data_AF-A0A1G2LD22-F1
#
_entry.id   AF-A0A1G2LD22-F1
#
_cell.length_a   1.000
_cell.length_b   1.000
_cell.length_c   1.000
_cell.angle_alpha   90.00
_cell.angle_beta   90.00
_cell.angle_gamma   90.00
#
_symmetry.space_group_name_H-M   'P 1'
#
loop_
_entity.id
_entity.type
_entity.pdbx_description
1 polymer ?
#
loop_
_entity_poly.entity_id
_entity_poly.type
_entity_poly.pdbx_seq_one_letter_code
_entity_poly.pdbx_strand_id
1 'polypeptide(L)' 'MNTFTIPRKLAEKDDLIVIPRKEYEALLGLKKIREFIPTAAQKKALIRARKNRKIGKYLTVDEIRRNLEFTS' A
#
# COMPACT_ATOMS: atom_id res chain seq x y z
N MET A 1 18.66 -19.67 25.81
CA MET A 1 17.43 -18.96 26.18
C MET A 1 17.79 -17.50 26.33
N ASN A 2 17.40 -16.64 25.39
CA ASN A 2 17.80 -15.22 25.42
C ASN A 2 16.78 -14.44 26.24
N THR A 3 17.20 -13.96 27.40
CA THR A 3 16.41 -13.10 28.28
C THR A 3 16.62 -11.64 27.87
N PHE A 4 15.57 -10.97 27.41
CA PHE A 4 15.59 -9.54 27.15
C PHE A 4 14.95 -8.81 28.31
N THR A 5 15.73 -8.02 29.04
CA THR A 5 15.24 -7.22 30.16
C THR A 5 14.72 -5.88 29.66
N ILE A 6 13.46 -5.59 29.95
CA ILE A 6 12.81 -4.33 29.60
C ILE A 6 12.81 -3.43 30.85
N PRO A 7 13.45 -2.25 30.81
CA PRO A 7 13.39 -1.29 31.91
C PRO A 7 11.95 -0.89 32.27
N ARG A 8 11.60 -0.95 33.56
CA ARG A 8 10.24 -0.65 34.07
C ARG A 8 9.73 0.72 33.64
N LYS A 9 10.62 1.71 33.56
CA LYS A 9 10.31 3.09 33.10
C LYS A 9 9.74 3.15 31.68
N LEU A 10 10.05 2.17 30.82
CA LEU A 10 9.54 2.09 29.44
C LEU A 10 8.17 1.42 29.36
N ALA A 11 7.81 0.59 30.35
CA ALA A 11 6.52 -0.10 30.42
C ALA A 11 5.45 0.69 31.21
N GLU A 12 5.83 1.75 31.92
CA GLU A 12 4.92 2.54 32.77
C GLU A 12 4.10 3.58 32.01
N LYS A 13 4.49 3.93 30.78
CA LYS A 13 3.90 5.08 30.06
C LYS A 13 2.77 4.73 29.09
N ASP A 14 2.65 3.48 28.64
CA ASP A 14 1.62 2.98 27.71
C ASP A 14 1.85 1.48 27.42
N ASP A 15 1.03 0.89 26.52
CA ASP A 15 1.25 -0.46 25.98
C ASP A 15 2.60 -0.57 25.24
N LEU A 16 3.49 -1.43 25.73
CA LEU A 16 4.79 -1.69 25.12
C LEU A 16 4.73 -2.85 24.14
N ILE A 17 5.12 -2.59 22.89
CA ILE A 17 5.18 -3.60 21.82
C ILE A 17 6.64 -3.84 21.45
N VAL A 18 7.07 -5.11 21.47
CA VAL A 18 8.40 -5.52 21.04
C VAL A 18 8.31 -6.11 19.64
N ILE A 19 8.98 -5.48 18.69
CA ILE A 19 9.07 -5.96 17.30
C ILE A 19 10.53 -5.98 16.83
N PRO A 20 10.88 -6.87 15.89
CA PRO A 20 12.18 -6.83 15.22
C PRO A 20 12.43 -5.48 14.55
N ARG A 21 13.68 -5.02 14.58
CA ARG A 21 14.09 -3.74 13.99
C ARG A 21 13.66 -3.60 12.52
N LYS A 22 13.80 -4.68 11.74
CA LYS A 22 13.41 -4.71 10.32
C LYS A 22 11.92 -4.40 10.11
N GLU A 23 11.06 -4.91 10.99
CA GLU A 23 9.62 -4.66 10.93
C GLU A 23 9.28 -3.22 11.34
N TYR A 24 9.94 -2.71 12.38
CA TYR A 24 9.80 -1.31 12.79
C TYR A 24 10.15 -0.33 11.66
N GLU A 25 11.27 -0.56 10.97
CA GLU A 25 11.70 0.28 9.84
C GLU A 25 10.72 0.21 8.67
N ALA A 26 10.12 -0.96 8.40
CA ALA A 26 9.08 -1.12 7.38
C ALA A 26 7.82 -0.31 7.74
N LEU A 27 7.38 -0.36 9.01
CA LEU A 27 6.23 0.42 9.49
C LEU A 27 6.47 1.92 9.41
N LEU A 28 7.68 2.38 9.73
CA LEU A 28 8.07 3.78 9.54
C LEU A 28 8.05 4.19 8.07
N GLY A 29 8.44 3.30 7.16
CA GLY A 29 8.33 3.50 5.72
C GLY A 29 6.89 3.66 5.25
N LEU A 30 5.98 2.81 5.73
CA LEU A 30 4.55 2.89 5.42
C LEU A 30 3.94 4.22 5.87
N LYS A 31 4.32 4.73 7.04
CA LYS A 31 3.83 6.03 7.56
C LYS A 31 4.18 7.23 6.66
N LYS A 32 5.25 7.12 5.86
CA LYS A 32 5.67 8.17 4.91
C LYS A 32 4.86 8.17 3.61
N ILE A 33 4.21 7.05 3.29
CA ILE A 33 3.40 6.93 2.10
C ILE A 33 2.05 7.56 2.41
N ARG A 34 1.74 8.68 1.75
CA ARG A 34 0.42 9.29 1.87
C ARG A 34 -0.61 8.32 1.32
N GLU A 35 -1.46 7.79 2.19
CA GLU A 35 -2.56 6.92 1.76
C GLU A 35 -3.44 7.69 0.77
N PHE A 36 -3.66 7.09 -0.39
CA PHE A 36 -4.55 7.64 -1.38
C PHE A 36 -5.99 7.52 -0.88
N ILE A 37 -6.63 8.65 -0.62
CA ILE A 37 -8.04 8.70 -0.23
C ILE A 37 -8.84 8.93 -1.53
N PRO A 38 -9.45 7.88 -2.12
CA PRO A 38 -10.17 8.04 -3.38
C PRO A 38 -11.44 8.87 -3.20
N THR A 39 -11.69 9.76 -4.15
CA THR A 39 -12.98 10.45 -4.28
C THR A 39 -14.10 9.48 -4.66
N ALA A 40 -15.36 9.89 -4.47
CA ALA A 40 -16.51 9.06 -4.86
C ALA A 40 -16.49 8.68 -6.35
N ALA A 41 -16.03 9.58 -7.22
CA ALA A 41 -15.86 9.32 -8.65
C ALA A 41 -14.79 8.26 -8.91
N GLN A 42 -13.65 8.33 -8.22
CA GLN A 42 -12.55 7.36 -8.35
C GLN A 42 -12.96 5.98 -7.83
N LYS A 43 -13.74 5.89 -6.75
CA LYS A 43 -14.32 4.61 -6.28
C LYS A 43 -15.23 3.98 -7.33
N LYS A 44 -16.12 4.77 -7.95
CA LYS A 44 -16.99 4.29 -9.05
C LYS A 44 -16.18 3.86 -10.27
N ALA A 45 -15.15 4.62 -10.63
CA ALA A 45 -14.25 4.27 -11.73
C ALA A 45 -13.52 2.95 -11.47
N LEU A 46 -13.05 2.70 -10.25
CA LEU A 46 -12.41 1.44 -9.87
C LEU A 46 -13.36 0.25 -9.96
N ILE A 47 -14.61 0.40 -9.51
CA ILE A 47 -15.64 -0.64 -9.65
C ILE A 47 -15.88 -0.96 -11.13
N ARG A 48 -16.00 0.07 -11.97
CA ARG A 48 -16.14 -0.09 -13.42
C ARG A 48 -14.93 -0.78 -14.04
N ALA A 49 -13.72 -0.39 -13.66
CA ALA A 49 -12.48 -1.01 -14.13
C ALA A 49 -12.40 -2.50 -13.76
N ARG A 50 -12.80 -2.87 -12.54
CA ARG A 50 -12.89 -4.28 -12.11
C ARG A 50 -13.90 -5.08 -12.95
N LYS A 51 -15.09 -4.51 -13.19
CA LYS A 51 -16.11 -5.14 -14.06
C LYS A 51 -15.58 -5.34 -15.47
N ASN A 52 -14.99 -4.30 -16.05
CA ASN A 52 -14.39 -4.31 -17.39
C ASN A 52 -13.30 -5.37 -17.51
N ARG A 53 -12.40 -5.48 -16.51
CA ARG A 53 -11.36 -6.51 -16.49
C ARG A 53 -11.95 -7.93 -16.45
N LYS A 54 -13.00 -8.17 -15.67
CA LYS A 54 -13.67 -9.48 -15.58
C LYS A 54 -14.25 -9.94 -16.92
N ILE A 55 -14.76 -9.02 -17.72
CA ILE A 55 -15.35 -9.32 -19.04
C ILE A 55 -14.34 -9.22 -20.19
N GLY A 56 -13.04 -9.10 -19.90
CA GLY A 56 -12.00 -8.97 -20.93
C GLY A 56 -11.94 -7.61 -21.62
N LYS A 57 -12.69 -6.60 -21.14
CA LYS A 57 -12.73 -5.25 -21.71
C LYS A 57 -11.61 -4.38 -21.14
N TYR A 58 -10.37 -4.65 -21.52
CA TYR A 58 -9.21 -3.83 -21.19
C TYR A 58 -8.33 -3.68 -22.43
N LEU A 59 -7.52 -2.63 -22.46
CA LEU A 59 -6.52 -2.45 -23.50
C LEU A 59 -5.20 -3.08 -23.04
N THR A 60 -4.57 -3.83 -23.92
CA THR A 60 -3.20 -4.32 -23.76
C THR A 60 -2.19 -3.20 -24.03
N VAL A 61 -0.95 -3.39 -23.60
CA VAL A 61 0.12 -2.40 -23.80
C VAL A 61 0.31 -2.08 -25.28
N ASP A 62 0.22 -3.08 -26.15
CA ASP A 62 0.39 -2.88 -27.60
C ASP A 62 -0.79 -2.13 -28.23
N GLU A 63 -2.01 -2.38 -27.77
CA GLU A 63 -3.19 -1.60 -28.18
C GLU A 63 -3.11 -0.16 -27.69
N ILE A 64 -2.62 0.06 -26.48
CA ILE A 64 -2.39 1.40 -25.93
C ILE A 64 -1.34 2.15 -26.76
N ARG A 65 -0.21 1.52 -27.11
CA ARG A 65 0.85 2.11 -27.94
C ARG A 65 0.34 2.51 -29.32
N ARG A 66 -0.45 1.64 -29.96
CA ARG A 66 -1.06 1.92 -31.28
C ARG A 66 -2.08 3.05 -31.22
N ASN A 67 -2.92 3.10 -30.18
CA ASN A 67 -4.02 4.06 -30.08
C ASN A 67 -3.58 5.46 -29.60
N LEU A 68 -2.44 5.55 -28.90
CA LEU A 68 -1.93 6.81 -28.35
C LEU A 68 -0.78 7.41 -29.17
N GLU A 69 -0.51 6.89 -30.36
CA GLU A 69 0.59 7.36 -31.23
C GLU A 69 1.94 7.46 -30.49
N PHE A 70 2.19 6.58 -29.51
CA PHE A 70 3.49 6.46 -28.85
C PHE A 70 4.46 5.72 -29.79
N THR A 71 4.79 6.35 -30.91
CA THR A 71 5.93 6.01 -31.76
C THR A 71 7.04 7.02 -31.48
N SER A 72 7.91 6.68 -30.53
CA SER A 72 9.29 7.18 -30.39
C SER A 72 10.08 6.21 -29.55
#